data_AF-A0A3M1IGX2-F1
#
_entry.id   AF-A0A3M1IGX2-F1
#
_cell.length_a   1.000
_cell.length_b   1.000
_cell.length_c   1.000
_cell.angle_alpha   90.00
_cell.angle_beta   90.00
_cell.angle_gamma   90.00
#
_symmetry.space_group_name_H-M   'P 1'
#
loop_
_entity.id
_entity.type
_entity.pdbx_description
1 polymer ?
#
loop_
_entity_poly.entity_id
_entity_poly.type
_entity_poly.pdbx_seq_one_letter_code
_entity_poly.pdbx_strand_id
1 'polypeptide(L)'
;MRTSHAMDTLVISCQVDGGEVHVAARLAPNRGAPWSFPQFPRQTTVQRLVETAEVLTTALREAVLAVSRLDPPADLQLASTCLRGLRQAGSRLTETLLPPPVAEWLAANGSGHVIFECDPRLNGVPFHLLVVERDFLGFQCAVGKQLWTPGAAQRTGRPARPLPWRTAHVVDPGNLLPEAAVSEFAFPEVGNEPNPPVFRVGAMLRSRPVTKEQVQTLLRESDAFNFFGHHRHEPGRPETDGWVLGPEPDEVFTAGDFLAAFPPGSRPPALLVAAACDSGTTSMWEEDWPETRRVHGLADAASRAGVDHFVGSMVALPGKRTGRLFAPFYAALIGGRSLGDALRHARRAFRDNPDDPDDPGTLFGLPFVLYGDPTAGVVCAEGHPVSDQTARFCEAPVGHGFCGRLVCESDSGFPGRRCAAHRVQRRCSAGHPLDDTTQVVRCSHHELGGTPCGNLVCERCSGWSRALCHEHCSHEGRPILAGTGRLCRDPQRRHPEEKRSIAPGESGYLQGLCRECLEAASTAAAPLSKKP
;
A
#
# COMPACT_ATOMS: atom_id res chain seq x y z
N MET A 1 11.75 -13.03 22.79
CA MET A 1 12.15 -12.66 21.41
C MET A 1 10.95 -12.86 20.51
N ARG A 2 10.33 -11.79 20.00
CA ARG A 2 9.32 -11.92 18.94
C ARG A 2 10.08 -12.25 17.65
N THR A 3 9.92 -13.44 17.11
CA THR A 3 10.47 -13.81 15.79
C THR A 3 9.85 -12.89 14.73
N SER A 4 10.62 -12.47 13.73
CA SER A 4 10.26 -11.40 12.78
C SER A 4 9.25 -11.84 11.70
N HIS A 5 8.14 -12.47 12.08
CA HIS A 5 7.07 -12.89 11.17
C HIS A 5 6.13 -11.75 10.74
N ALA A 6 6.39 -10.52 11.17
CA ALA A 6 5.49 -9.39 10.98
C ALA A 6 5.31 -8.93 9.52
N MET A 7 6.00 -9.56 8.56
CA MET A 7 5.90 -9.31 7.12
C MET A 7 5.54 -10.56 6.32
N ASP A 8 5.17 -11.65 6.99
CA ASP A 8 4.65 -12.83 6.31
C ASP A 8 3.19 -12.57 5.91
N THR A 9 2.84 -13.00 4.69
CA THR A 9 1.47 -12.92 4.19
C THR A 9 0.70 -14.13 4.68
N LEU A 10 -0.37 -13.91 5.44
CA LEU A 10 -1.28 -14.97 5.82
C LEU A 10 -2.25 -15.24 4.67
N VAL A 11 -2.21 -16.45 4.13
CA VAL A 11 -3.17 -16.90 3.13
C VAL A 11 -4.19 -17.82 3.80
N ILE A 12 -5.45 -17.44 3.72
CA ILE A 12 -6.60 -18.19 4.22
C ILE A 12 -7.38 -18.70 3.01
N SER A 13 -7.37 -20.01 2.81
CA SER A 13 -8.05 -20.67 1.72
C SER A 13 -9.41 -21.20 2.21
N CYS A 14 -10.50 -20.73 1.60
CA CYS A 14 -11.88 -21.10 1.91
C CYS A 14 -12.48 -21.86 0.73
N GLN A 15 -12.51 -23.19 0.79
CA GLN A 15 -13.10 -24.04 -0.24
C GLN A 15 -14.52 -24.45 0.17
N VAL A 16 -15.39 -24.72 -0.81
CA VAL A 16 -16.73 -25.26 -0.53
C VAL A 16 -16.84 -26.66 -1.13
N ASP A 17 -17.14 -27.66 -0.30
CA ASP A 17 -17.34 -29.06 -0.69
C ASP A 17 -18.58 -29.62 0.00
N GLY A 18 -19.50 -30.22 -0.75
CA GLY A 18 -20.74 -30.78 -0.20
C GLY A 18 -21.62 -29.80 0.61
N GLY A 19 -21.54 -28.48 0.35
CA GLY A 19 -22.25 -27.45 1.12
C GLY A 19 -21.57 -27.03 2.43
N GLU A 20 -20.41 -27.62 2.74
CA GLU A 20 -19.55 -27.26 3.86
C GLU A 20 -18.41 -26.34 3.40
N VAL A 21 -18.01 -25.41 4.25
CA VAL A 21 -16.85 -24.54 4.05
C VAL A 21 -15.64 -25.14 4.75
N HIS A 22 -14.59 -25.42 4.00
CA HIS A 22 -13.29 -25.87 4.49
C HIS A 22 -12.32 -24.70 4.52
N VAL A 23 -11.86 -24.33 5.71
CA VAL A 23 -10.90 -23.24 5.91
C VAL A 23 -9.52 -23.81 6.23
N ALA A 24 -8.53 -23.45 5.43
CA ALA A 24 -7.12 -23.72 5.66
C ALA A 24 -6.35 -22.40 5.75
N ALA A 25 -5.30 -22.37 6.57
CA ALA A 25 -4.41 -21.22 6.65
C ALA A 25 -2.96 -21.65 6.46
N ARG A 26 -2.21 -20.83 5.74
CA ARG A 26 -0.77 -20.98 5.57
C ARG A 26 -0.12 -19.61 5.63
N LEU A 27 1.06 -19.55 6.21
CA LEU A 27 1.94 -18.42 5.95
C LEU A 27 2.53 -18.66 4.56
N ALA A 28 2.31 -17.74 3.63
CA ALA A 28 3.07 -17.68 2.41
C ALA A 28 4.37 -16.95 2.77
N PRO A 29 5.47 -17.67 3.05
CA PRO A 29 6.69 -17.00 3.39
C PRO A 29 7.13 -16.19 2.18
N ASN A 30 7.60 -14.97 2.43
CA ASN A 30 8.31 -14.25 1.39
C ASN A 30 9.54 -15.06 0.90
N ARG A 31 10.09 -15.97 1.74
CA ARG A 31 11.12 -16.99 1.42
C ARG A 31 11.12 -18.15 2.44
N GLY A 32 10.57 -19.32 2.13
CA GLY A 32 10.66 -20.50 3.01
C GLY A 32 9.74 -21.67 2.62
N ALA A 33 9.90 -22.83 3.26
CA ALA A 33 8.93 -23.91 3.16
C ALA A 33 7.58 -23.43 3.75
N PRO A 34 6.44 -23.75 3.11
CA PRO A 34 5.14 -23.32 3.59
C PRO A 34 4.95 -23.81 5.03
N TRP A 35 4.78 -22.86 5.96
CA TRP A 35 4.35 -23.21 7.31
C TRP A 35 2.84 -23.39 7.24
N SER A 36 2.41 -24.65 7.17
CA SER A 36 1.01 -25.00 7.29
C SER A 36 0.65 -24.97 8.76
N PHE A 37 -0.41 -24.24 9.11
CA PHE A 37 -1.10 -24.55 10.36
C PHE A 37 -1.53 -26.01 10.30
N PRO A 38 -1.53 -26.75 11.43
CA PRO A 38 -2.22 -28.04 11.49
C PRO A 38 -3.60 -27.89 10.83
N GLN A 39 -4.02 -28.86 10.02
CA GLN A 39 -5.37 -28.79 9.47
C GLN A 39 -6.35 -28.75 10.65
N PHE A 40 -6.98 -27.60 10.83
CA PHE A 40 -8.05 -27.41 11.79
C PHE A 40 -9.33 -27.39 10.97
N PRO A 41 -9.92 -28.56 10.64
CA PRO A 41 -11.17 -28.59 9.91
C PRO A 41 -12.24 -27.94 10.79
N ARG A 42 -12.53 -26.68 10.50
CA ARG A 42 -13.74 -26.04 11.00
C ARG A 42 -14.76 -26.18 9.90
N GLN A 43 -15.72 -27.08 10.12
CA GLN A 43 -16.87 -27.23 9.26
C GLN A 43 -17.92 -26.21 9.69
N THR A 44 -18.27 -25.32 8.76
CA THR A 44 -19.49 -24.52 8.85
C THR A 44 -20.21 -24.68 7.53
N THR A 45 -21.53 -24.73 7.59
CA THR A 45 -22.33 -24.75 6.37
C THR A 45 -22.17 -23.42 5.63
N VAL A 46 -22.15 -23.47 4.30
CA VAL A 46 -22.17 -22.28 3.44
C VAL A 46 -23.33 -21.38 3.82
N GLN A 47 -24.51 -21.98 4.04
CA GLN A 47 -25.73 -21.26 4.41
C GLN A 47 -25.52 -20.40 5.66
N ARG A 48 -25.01 -20.96 6.77
CA ARG A 48 -24.80 -20.21 8.01
C ARG A 48 -23.82 -19.04 7.82
N LEU A 49 -22.77 -19.27 7.04
CA LEU A 49 -21.75 -18.25 6.77
C LEU A 49 -22.35 -17.10 5.95
N VAL A 50 -23.13 -17.43 4.92
CA VAL A 50 -23.83 -16.46 4.08
C VAL A 50 -24.85 -15.67 4.88
N GLU A 51 -25.73 -16.33 5.66
CA GLU A 51 -26.72 -15.65 6.50
C GLU A 51 -26.04 -14.65 7.46
N THR A 52 -24.91 -15.04 8.07
CA THR A 52 -24.13 -14.15 8.94
C THR A 52 -23.55 -12.96 8.17
N ALA A 53 -23.05 -13.19 6.95
CA ALA A 53 -22.50 -12.15 6.08
C ALA A 53 -23.57 -11.17 5.58
N GLU A 54 -24.77 -11.65 5.26
CA GLU A 54 -25.91 -10.84 4.83
C GLU A 54 -26.42 -9.94 5.96
N VAL A 55 -26.56 -10.47 7.18
CA VAL A 55 -26.91 -9.68 8.36
C VAL A 55 -25.88 -8.57 8.60
N LEU A 56 -24.59 -8.91 8.51
CA LEU A 56 -23.52 -7.93 8.70
C LEU A 56 -23.50 -6.84 7.62
N THR A 57 -23.68 -7.21 6.36
CA THR A 57 -23.68 -6.26 5.23
C THR A 57 -24.92 -5.36 5.26
N THR A 58 -26.08 -5.92 5.61
CA THR A 58 -27.33 -5.16 5.81
C THR A 58 -27.18 -4.16 6.95
N ALA A 59 -26.66 -4.61 8.11
CA ALA A 59 -26.39 -3.72 9.24
C ALA A 59 -25.40 -2.60 8.87
N LEU A 60 -24.40 -2.88 8.03
CA LEU A 60 -23.45 -1.86 7.56
C LEU A 60 -24.15 -0.84 6.66
N ARG A 61 -24.98 -1.30 5.72
CA ARG A 61 -25.76 -0.44 4.83
C ARG A 61 -26.66 0.50 5.63
N GLU A 62 -27.41 -0.04 6.59
CA GLU A 62 -28.29 0.73 7.46
C GLU A 62 -27.52 1.74 8.31
N ALA A 63 -26.39 1.32 8.91
CA ALA A 63 -25.54 2.19 9.72
C ALA A 63 -25.00 3.38 8.91
N VAL A 64 -24.43 3.11 7.71
CA VAL A 64 -23.92 4.14 6.81
C VAL A 64 -25.04 5.10 6.43
N LEU A 65 -26.21 4.60 6.00
CA LEU A 65 -27.33 5.45 5.62
C LEU A 65 -27.85 6.30 6.77
N ALA A 66 -27.94 5.75 7.98
CA ALA A 66 -28.46 6.45 9.15
C ALA A 66 -27.53 7.58 9.58
N VAL A 67 -26.23 7.30 9.71
CA VAL A 67 -25.20 8.28 10.09
C VAL A 67 -25.02 9.38 9.04
N SER A 68 -25.19 9.03 7.76
CA SER A 68 -25.06 10.00 6.66
C SER A 68 -26.14 11.09 6.63
N ARG A 69 -27.28 10.87 7.31
CA ARG A 69 -28.42 11.80 7.34
C ARG A 69 -28.39 12.76 8.54
N LEU A 70 -27.44 12.60 9.46
CA LEU A 70 -27.42 13.34 10.72
C LEU A 70 -26.46 14.53 10.69
N ASP A 71 -26.78 15.52 11.53
CA ASP A 71 -25.88 16.62 11.86
C ASP A 71 -24.80 16.19 12.89
N PRO A 72 -23.63 16.86 12.91
CA PRO A 72 -22.40 16.39 13.58
C PRO A 72 -22.42 16.08 15.09
N PRO A 73 -23.36 16.53 15.96
CA PRO A 73 -23.40 16.07 17.36
C PRO A 73 -24.28 14.81 17.56
N ALA A 74 -25.40 14.68 16.84
CA ALA A 74 -26.30 13.52 16.95
C ALA A 74 -25.70 12.26 16.28
N ASP A 75 -24.78 12.47 15.35
CA ASP A 75 -24.03 11.43 14.63
C ASP A 75 -23.24 10.52 15.58
N LEU A 76 -22.55 11.09 16.59
CA LEU A 76 -21.57 10.35 17.41
C LEU A 76 -22.17 9.17 18.20
N GLN A 77 -23.32 9.37 18.86
CA GLN A 77 -23.94 8.33 19.69
C GLN A 77 -24.56 7.23 18.83
N LEU A 78 -25.20 7.60 17.70
CA LEU A 78 -25.75 6.63 16.76
C LEU A 78 -24.63 5.82 16.13
N ALA A 79 -23.58 6.48 15.63
CA ALA A 79 -22.41 5.84 15.04
C ALA A 79 -21.77 4.85 16.01
N SER A 80 -21.56 5.24 17.27
CA SER A 80 -21.03 4.35 18.32
C SER A 80 -21.91 3.11 18.54
N THR A 81 -23.24 3.29 18.51
CA THR A 81 -24.21 2.18 18.66
C THR A 81 -24.15 1.24 17.46
N CYS A 82 -24.15 1.79 16.24
CA CYS A 82 -24.00 1.03 15.01
C CYS A 82 -22.67 0.27 14.96
N LEU A 83 -21.55 0.91 15.31
CA LEU A 83 -20.22 0.29 15.34
C LEU A 83 -20.16 -0.86 16.33
N ARG A 84 -20.77 -0.72 17.51
CA ARG A 84 -20.86 -1.83 18.49
C ARG A 84 -21.63 -3.02 17.92
N GLY A 85 -22.78 -2.78 17.28
CA GLY A 85 -23.57 -3.83 16.62
C GLY A 85 -22.80 -4.53 15.50
N LEU A 86 -22.13 -3.75 14.65
CA LEU A 86 -21.27 -4.26 13.57
C LEU A 86 -20.11 -5.07 14.11
N ARG A 87 -19.45 -4.63 15.19
CA ARG A 87 -18.36 -5.41 15.79
C ARG A 87 -18.84 -6.72 16.38
N GLN A 88 -20.02 -6.73 17.01
CA GLN A 88 -20.60 -7.98 17.52
C GLN A 88 -20.89 -8.95 16.37
N ALA A 89 -21.46 -8.48 15.27
CA ALA A 89 -21.72 -9.29 14.09
C ALA A 89 -20.42 -9.77 13.41
N GLY A 90 -19.42 -8.89 13.26
CA GLY A 90 -18.10 -9.23 12.73
C GLY A 90 -17.34 -10.23 13.62
N SER A 91 -17.50 -10.14 14.94
CA SER A 91 -16.93 -11.12 15.89
C SER A 91 -17.58 -12.50 15.72
N ARG A 92 -18.91 -12.56 15.55
CA ARG A 92 -19.61 -13.82 15.23
C ARG A 92 -19.14 -14.41 13.90
N LEU A 93 -18.87 -13.56 12.90
CA LEU A 93 -18.32 -14.01 11.63
C LEU A 93 -16.90 -14.56 11.79
N THR A 94 -16.04 -13.89 12.57
CA THR A 94 -14.70 -14.41 12.96
C THR A 94 -14.81 -15.75 13.65
N GLU A 95 -15.68 -15.86 14.65
CA GLU A 95 -15.96 -17.09 15.39
C GLU A 95 -16.65 -18.16 14.56
N THR A 96 -17.17 -17.87 13.37
CA THR A 96 -17.76 -18.89 12.49
C THR A 96 -16.73 -19.35 11.47
N LEU A 97 -15.96 -18.42 10.91
CA LEU A 97 -15.06 -18.66 9.80
C LEU A 97 -13.64 -19.10 10.24
N LEU A 98 -13.01 -18.37 11.18
CA LEU A 98 -11.59 -18.54 11.46
C LEU A 98 -11.34 -19.57 12.55
N PRO A 99 -10.48 -20.57 12.35
CA PRO A 99 -10.00 -21.42 13.45
C PRO A 99 -9.33 -20.56 14.54
N PRO A 100 -9.46 -20.89 15.85
CA PRO A 100 -8.89 -20.09 16.93
C PRO A 100 -7.39 -19.75 16.77
N PRO A 101 -6.51 -20.70 16.35
CA PRO A 101 -5.09 -20.38 16.14
C PRO A 101 -4.83 -19.32 15.07
N VAL A 102 -5.71 -19.22 14.07
CA VAL A 102 -5.62 -18.22 13.00
C VAL A 102 -6.04 -16.85 13.54
N ALA A 103 -7.13 -16.80 14.31
CA ALA A 103 -7.59 -15.56 14.94
C ALA A 103 -6.58 -15.01 15.96
N GLU A 104 -5.99 -15.90 16.77
CA GLU A 104 -4.91 -15.56 17.72
C GLU A 104 -3.66 -15.06 16.98
N TRP A 105 -3.28 -15.68 15.86
CA TRP A 105 -2.16 -15.21 15.05
C TRP A 105 -2.42 -13.82 14.48
N LEU A 106 -3.62 -13.57 13.96
CA LEU A 106 -4.02 -12.25 13.44
C LEU A 106 -3.97 -11.18 14.54
N ALA A 107 -4.45 -11.50 15.75
CA ALA A 107 -4.37 -10.61 16.90
C ALA A 107 -2.92 -10.26 17.24
N ALA A 108 -2.04 -11.26 17.28
CA ALA A 108 -0.64 -11.06 17.60
C ALA A 108 0.18 -10.33 16.51
N ASN A 109 -0.25 -10.37 15.26
CA ASN A 109 0.51 -9.91 14.09
C ASN A 109 -0.23 -8.85 13.23
N GLY A 110 -1.18 -8.12 13.82
CA GLY A 110 -2.18 -7.25 13.17
C GLY A 110 -1.70 -6.08 12.29
N SER A 111 -0.47 -6.09 11.78
CA SER A 111 0.07 -5.11 10.83
C SER A 111 0.44 -5.67 9.45
N GLY A 112 0.30 -6.99 9.22
CA GLY A 112 0.68 -7.66 7.97
C GLY A 112 -0.40 -7.71 6.88
N HIS A 113 -0.18 -8.61 5.92
CA HIS A 113 -1.06 -8.85 4.77
C HIS A 113 -1.87 -10.14 4.96
N VAL A 114 -3.13 -10.10 4.55
CA VAL A 114 -4.04 -11.25 4.63
C VAL A 114 -4.72 -11.43 3.28
N ILE A 115 -4.59 -12.62 2.69
CA ILE A 115 -5.24 -13.00 1.45
C ILE A 115 -6.31 -14.05 1.76
N PHE A 116 -7.55 -13.76 1.39
CA PHE A 116 -8.62 -14.74 1.37
C PHE A 116 -8.74 -15.32 -0.03
N GLU A 117 -8.19 -16.51 -0.24
CA GLU A 117 -8.43 -17.33 -1.42
C GLU A 117 -9.76 -18.04 -1.22
N CYS A 118 -10.78 -17.78 -2.03
CA CYS A 118 -12.11 -18.29 -1.75
C CYS A 118 -12.84 -18.80 -2.99
N ASP A 119 -13.67 -19.83 -2.76
CA ASP A 119 -14.67 -20.29 -3.70
C ASP A 119 -15.60 -19.12 -4.12
N PRO A 120 -15.94 -18.97 -5.41
CA PRO A 120 -16.85 -17.91 -5.87
C PRO A 120 -18.20 -17.85 -5.15
N ARG A 121 -18.70 -18.97 -4.60
CA ARG A 121 -19.92 -18.98 -3.77
C ARG A 121 -19.79 -18.17 -2.48
N LEU A 122 -18.56 -17.96 -1.99
CA LEU A 122 -18.26 -17.14 -0.83
C LEU A 122 -17.99 -15.67 -1.21
N ASN A 123 -18.32 -15.26 -2.43
CA ASN A 123 -18.04 -13.90 -2.87
C ASN A 123 -18.81 -12.83 -2.07
N GLY A 124 -20.00 -13.15 -1.55
CA GLY A 124 -20.74 -12.26 -0.65
C GLY A 124 -20.14 -12.09 0.75
N VAL A 125 -19.17 -12.92 1.16
CA VAL A 125 -18.62 -12.87 2.52
C VAL A 125 -17.64 -11.69 2.68
N PRO A 126 -17.90 -10.74 3.61
CA PRO A 126 -17.12 -9.53 3.75
C PRO A 126 -15.91 -9.73 4.70
N PHE A 127 -14.89 -10.45 4.25
CA PHE A 127 -13.76 -10.87 5.11
C PHE A 127 -12.99 -9.72 5.78
N HIS A 128 -12.99 -8.51 5.21
CA HIS A 128 -12.35 -7.35 5.86
C HIS A 128 -13.17 -6.78 7.03
N LEU A 129 -14.41 -7.22 7.22
CA LEU A 129 -15.28 -6.87 8.36
C LEU A 129 -15.17 -7.87 9.52
N LEU A 130 -14.32 -8.89 9.42
CA LEU A 130 -13.97 -9.73 10.56
C LEU A 130 -13.40 -8.86 11.68
N VAL A 131 -13.77 -9.13 12.92
CA VAL A 131 -13.21 -8.44 14.08
C VAL A 131 -12.14 -9.32 14.70
N VAL A 132 -10.97 -8.73 14.91
CA VAL A 132 -9.85 -9.35 15.61
C VAL A 132 -9.43 -8.36 16.70
N GLU A 133 -9.34 -8.82 17.95
CA GLU A 133 -9.19 -7.93 19.12
C GLU A 133 -10.29 -6.84 19.20
N ARG A 134 -9.97 -5.58 18.84
CA ARG A 134 -10.84 -4.40 19.06
C ARG A 134 -11.32 -3.73 17.78
N ASP A 135 -10.74 -4.02 16.62
CA ASP A 135 -11.03 -3.32 15.38
C ASP A 135 -11.36 -4.31 14.24
N PHE A 136 -11.86 -3.80 13.13
CA PHE A 136 -12.10 -4.58 11.92
C PHE A 136 -10.79 -4.92 11.22
N LEU A 137 -10.71 -6.11 10.64
CA LEU A 137 -9.51 -6.62 10.00
C LEU A 137 -9.02 -5.70 8.87
N GLY A 138 -9.92 -5.06 8.12
CA GLY A 138 -9.57 -4.12 7.06
C GLY A 138 -8.92 -2.80 7.53
N PHE A 139 -9.00 -2.47 8.82
CA PHE A 139 -8.31 -1.33 9.43
C PHE A 139 -7.00 -1.73 10.10
N GLN A 140 -6.87 -3.00 10.48
CA GLN A 140 -5.67 -3.56 11.09
C GLN A 140 -4.68 -4.06 10.04
N CYS A 141 -5.13 -4.89 9.11
CA CYS A 141 -4.30 -5.57 8.12
C CYS A 141 -4.57 -5.07 6.68
N ALA A 142 -3.61 -5.30 5.80
CA ALA A 142 -3.79 -5.17 4.36
C ALA A 142 -4.52 -6.42 3.84
N VAL A 143 -5.84 -6.34 3.66
CA VAL A 143 -6.70 -7.47 3.29
C VAL A 143 -7.01 -7.47 1.80
N GLY A 144 -6.83 -8.60 1.14
CA GLY A 144 -7.28 -8.84 -0.24
C GLY A 144 -8.07 -10.14 -0.37
N LYS A 145 -8.93 -10.21 -1.38
CA LYS A 145 -9.79 -11.35 -1.71
C LYS A 145 -9.45 -11.87 -3.11
N GLN A 146 -9.22 -13.17 -3.25
CA GLN A 146 -8.94 -13.83 -4.53
C GLN A 146 -9.98 -14.91 -4.76
N LEU A 147 -10.71 -14.81 -5.88
CA LEU A 147 -11.72 -15.79 -6.25
C LEU A 147 -11.08 -16.92 -7.05
N TRP A 148 -11.37 -18.16 -6.68
CA TRP A 148 -11.01 -19.33 -7.47
C TRP A 148 -12.04 -19.59 -8.56
N THR A 149 -12.07 -18.67 -9.52
CA THR A 149 -12.98 -18.76 -10.63
C THR A 149 -12.41 -19.68 -11.71
N PRO A 150 -13.08 -20.79 -12.08
CA PRO A 150 -12.64 -21.65 -13.17
C PRO A 150 -12.45 -20.84 -14.46
N GLY A 151 -11.29 -20.98 -15.09
CA GLY A 151 -10.94 -20.25 -16.31
C GLY A 151 -10.47 -18.81 -16.10
N ALA A 152 -10.42 -18.29 -14.87
CA ALA A 152 -9.68 -17.06 -14.61
C ALA A 152 -8.20 -17.29 -14.94
N ALA A 153 -7.60 -16.36 -15.67
CA ALA A 153 -6.19 -16.42 -15.98
C ALA A 153 -5.39 -16.48 -14.67
N GLN A 154 -4.52 -17.49 -14.52
CA GLN A 154 -3.60 -17.53 -13.39
C GLN A 154 -2.79 -16.22 -13.38
N ARG A 155 -2.84 -15.52 -12.24
CA ARG A 155 -2.25 -14.18 -12.06
C ARG A 155 -0.71 -14.19 -11.95
N THR A 156 -0.05 -15.24 -12.39
CA THR A 156 1.38 -15.43 -12.11
C THR A 156 2.24 -14.57 -13.03
N GLY A 157 2.96 -13.61 -12.43
CA GLY A 157 4.19 -13.05 -13.01
C GLY A 157 4.00 -12.05 -14.13
N ARG A 158 3.05 -11.12 -14.00
CA ARG A 158 2.98 -10.02 -14.96
C ARG A 158 4.21 -9.12 -14.83
N PRO A 159 4.85 -8.76 -15.96
CA PRO A 159 5.95 -7.80 -15.93
C PRO A 159 5.41 -6.45 -15.44
N ALA A 160 6.28 -5.70 -14.77
CA ALA A 160 5.98 -4.34 -14.35
C ALA A 160 5.51 -3.51 -15.56
N ARG A 161 4.46 -2.71 -15.38
CA ARG A 161 4.02 -1.77 -16.42
C ARG A 161 4.95 -0.55 -16.44
N PRO A 162 5.25 0.01 -17.61
CA PRO A 162 6.02 1.25 -17.68
C PRO A 162 5.27 2.39 -16.98
N LEU A 163 6.01 3.29 -16.35
CA LEU A 163 5.48 4.52 -15.74
C LEU A 163 5.54 5.69 -16.75
N PRO A 164 4.69 6.71 -16.59
CA PRO A 164 3.53 6.76 -15.68
C PRO A 164 2.42 5.79 -16.11
N TRP A 165 1.69 5.23 -15.15
CA TRP A 165 0.43 4.54 -15.43
C TRP A 165 -0.60 5.51 -15.99
N ARG A 166 -1.20 5.15 -17.13
CA ARG A 166 -2.30 5.91 -17.72
C ARG A 166 -3.59 5.64 -16.97
N THR A 167 -4.19 6.68 -16.42
CA THR A 167 -5.45 6.60 -15.68
C THR A 167 -6.62 7.09 -16.52
N ALA A 168 -7.75 6.40 -16.46
CA ALA A 168 -9.02 6.86 -17.03
C ALA A 168 -10.05 7.00 -15.90
N HIS A 169 -10.91 8.01 -16.01
CA HIS A 169 -11.88 8.37 -14.98
C HIS A 169 -13.26 8.58 -15.58
N VAL A 170 -14.26 7.92 -15.01
CA VAL A 170 -15.68 8.17 -15.29
C VAL A 170 -16.30 8.62 -13.97
N VAL A 171 -16.71 9.89 -13.90
CA VAL A 171 -17.15 10.55 -12.67
C VAL A 171 -18.55 11.11 -12.88
N ASP A 172 -19.49 10.63 -12.07
CA ASP A 172 -20.88 11.06 -12.08
C ASP A 172 -21.50 11.05 -13.50
N PRO A 173 -21.49 9.90 -14.18
CA PRO A 173 -22.05 9.80 -15.52
C PRO A 173 -23.55 10.11 -15.46
N GLY A 174 -23.96 11.12 -16.24
CA GLY A 174 -25.36 11.59 -16.27
C GLY A 174 -25.75 12.60 -15.18
N ASN A 175 -24.81 13.11 -14.38
CA ASN A 175 -25.09 14.09 -13.32
C ASN A 175 -26.13 13.59 -12.30
N LEU A 176 -25.93 12.35 -11.83
CA LEU A 176 -26.81 11.61 -10.93
C LEU A 176 -26.35 11.69 -9.45
N LEU A 177 -25.21 12.31 -9.18
CA LEU A 177 -24.64 12.55 -7.85
C LEU A 177 -24.47 14.06 -7.60
N PRO A 178 -25.57 14.83 -7.53
CA PRO A 178 -25.51 16.29 -7.41
C PRO A 178 -24.78 16.76 -6.13
N GLU A 179 -24.75 15.92 -5.10
CA GLU A 179 -24.04 16.16 -3.85
C GLU A 179 -22.54 15.85 -3.90
N ALA A 180 -22.06 15.10 -4.91
CA ALA A 180 -20.65 14.79 -5.03
C ALA A 180 -19.88 16.04 -5.45
N ALA A 181 -19.22 16.68 -4.48
CA ALA A 181 -18.33 17.80 -4.75
C ALA A 181 -17.17 17.27 -5.59
N VAL A 182 -17.19 17.55 -6.90
CA VAL A 182 -16.21 16.93 -7.78
C VAL A 182 -14.77 17.37 -7.49
N SER A 183 -14.60 18.47 -6.75
CA SER A 183 -13.32 18.91 -6.19
C SER A 183 -12.67 17.88 -5.25
N GLU A 184 -13.45 16.98 -4.65
CA GLU A 184 -12.94 15.94 -3.75
C GLU A 184 -12.30 14.76 -4.50
N PHE A 185 -12.47 14.67 -5.84
CA PHE A 185 -11.77 13.71 -6.68
C PHE A 185 -10.45 14.26 -7.23
N ALA A 186 -9.84 15.19 -6.51
CA ALA A 186 -8.50 15.67 -6.83
C ALA A 186 -7.53 14.49 -6.73
N PHE A 187 -7.17 13.94 -7.90
CA PHE A 187 -6.07 13.00 -8.00
C PHE A 187 -4.79 13.79 -7.77
N PRO A 188 -3.98 13.41 -6.77
CA PRO A 188 -2.76 14.14 -6.52
C PRO A 188 -1.86 13.87 -7.73
N GLU A 189 -1.71 14.87 -8.61
CA GLU A 189 -0.69 14.89 -9.65
C GLU A 189 0.67 15.02 -8.95
N VAL A 190 1.14 13.95 -8.33
CA VAL A 190 2.41 13.97 -7.60
C VAL A 190 3.51 13.58 -8.57
N GLY A 191 4.09 14.61 -9.17
CA GLY A 191 5.48 14.61 -9.60
C GLY A 191 6.18 15.74 -8.84
N ASN A 192 6.84 15.42 -7.72
CA ASN A 192 7.87 16.32 -7.21
C ASN A 192 9.18 15.88 -7.87
N GLU A 193 9.86 16.79 -8.56
CA GLU A 193 11.24 16.53 -8.97
C GLU A 193 12.04 16.10 -7.74
N PRO A 194 12.83 15.01 -7.82
CA PRO A 194 13.38 14.41 -9.04
C PRO A 194 12.60 13.22 -9.66
N ASN A 195 11.47 12.78 -9.11
CA ASN A 195 10.84 11.52 -9.54
C ASN A 195 9.78 11.74 -10.64
N PRO A 196 9.77 10.91 -11.70
CA PRO A 196 8.72 10.97 -12.72
C PRO A 196 7.36 10.67 -12.09
N PRO A 197 6.26 11.23 -12.64
CA PRO A 197 4.93 10.96 -12.12
C PRO A 197 4.63 9.46 -12.18
N VAL A 198 4.03 8.93 -11.12
CA VAL A 198 3.59 7.52 -11.09
C VAL A 198 2.33 7.32 -11.91
N PHE A 199 1.42 8.30 -11.87
CA PHE A 199 0.14 8.29 -12.57
C PHE A 199 0.02 9.51 -13.50
N ARG A 200 -0.59 9.31 -14.66
CA ARG A 200 -0.95 10.38 -15.60
C ARG A 200 -2.43 10.25 -15.93
N VAL A 201 -3.17 11.35 -15.88
CA VAL A 201 -4.57 11.37 -16.35
C VAL A 201 -4.59 11.30 -17.87
N GLY A 202 -5.05 10.17 -18.41
CA GLY A 202 -5.19 9.95 -19.85
C GLY A 202 -6.54 10.43 -20.38
N ALA A 203 -7.62 10.19 -19.61
CA ALA A 203 -8.97 10.62 -19.96
C ALA A 203 -9.82 10.85 -18.72
N MET A 204 -10.73 11.82 -18.79
CA MET A 204 -11.71 12.11 -17.74
C MET A 204 -13.06 12.43 -18.37
N LEU A 205 -14.07 11.61 -18.10
CA LEU A 205 -15.47 11.83 -18.45
C LEU A 205 -16.20 12.22 -17.16
N ARG A 206 -16.80 13.41 -17.14
CA ARG A 206 -17.36 13.98 -15.92
C ARG A 206 -18.73 14.61 -16.16
N SER A 207 -19.69 14.31 -15.27
CA SER A 207 -21.00 14.99 -15.19
C SER A 207 -21.75 15.05 -16.53
N ARG A 208 -21.58 14.01 -17.36
CA ARG A 208 -22.25 13.85 -18.65
C ARG A 208 -22.56 12.38 -18.89
N PRO A 209 -23.62 12.04 -19.65
CA PRO A 209 -23.85 10.66 -20.05
C PRO A 209 -22.64 10.08 -20.78
N VAL A 210 -22.38 8.78 -20.57
CA VAL A 210 -21.26 8.04 -21.17
C VAL A 210 -21.83 6.79 -21.83
N THR A 211 -21.32 6.39 -23.00
CA THR A 211 -21.78 5.15 -23.63
C THR A 211 -20.97 3.93 -23.18
N LYS A 212 -21.51 2.73 -23.35
CA LYS A 212 -20.79 1.47 -23.10
C LYS A 212 -19.48 1.42 -23.90
N GLU A 213 -19.50 1.81 -25.16
CA GLU A 213 -18.32 1.80 -26.04
C GLU A 213 -17.23 2.74 -25.54
N GLN A 214 -17.61 3.90 -24.99
CA GLN A 214 -16.67 4.82 -24.36
C GLN A 214 -16.01 4.18 -23.13
N VAL A 215 -16.80 3.54 -22.25
CA VAL A 215 -16.26 2.82 -21.09
C VAL A 215 -15.33 1.70 -21.52
N GLN A 216 -15.72 0.88 -22.50
CA GLN A 216 -14.86 -0.21 -23.02
C GLN A 216 -13.54 0.31 -23.60
N THR A 217 -13.59 1.43 -24.32
CA THR A 217 -12.40 2.06 -24.90
C THR A 217 -11.45 2.54 -23.81
N LEU A 218 -11.97 3.26 -22.81
CA LEU A 218 -11.19 3.71 -21.66
C LEU A 218 -10.59 2.55 -20.87
N LEU A 219 -11.35 1.48 -20.68
CA LEU A 219 -10.88 0.25 -20.03
C LEU A 219 -9.71 -0.39 -20.78
N ARG A 220 -9.76 -0.46 -22.12
CA ARG A 220 -8.67 -1.02 -22.93
C ARG A 220 -7.42 -0.15 -23.01
N GLU A 221 -7.57 1.17 -22.90
CA GLU A 221 -6.47 2.13 -23.10
C GLU A 221 -5.76 2.56 -21.81
N SER A 222 -6.29 2.16 -20.65
CA SER A 222 -5.78 2.56 -19.33
C SER A 222 -5.01 1.44 -18.61
N ASP A 223 -4.05 1.86 -17.78
CA ASP A 223 -3.38 1.00 -16.81
C ASP A 223 -4.15 0.95 -15.49
N ALA A 224 -4.85 2.03 -15.16
CA ALA A 224 -5.81 2.08 -14.07
C ALA A 224 -7.11 2.80 -14.47
N PHE A 225 -8.24 2.26 -14.04
CA PHE A 225 -9.57 2.79 -14.36
C PHE A 225 -10.32 3.13 -13.07
N ASN A 226 -10.86 4.34 -12.98
CA ASN A 226 -11.66 4.81 -11.85
C ASN A 226 -13.10 5.06 -12.30
N PHE A 227 -14.04 4.41 -11.63
CA PHE A 227 -15.47 4.65 -11.80
C PHE A 227 -16.06 5.24 -10.52
N PHE A 228 -16.75 6.36 -10.65
CA PHE A 228 -17.50 6.99 -9.58
C PHE A 228 -18.91 7.30 -10.09
N GLY A 229 -19.91 6.66 -9.50
CA GLY A 229 -21.27 6.73 -10.02
C GLY A 229 -22.21 5.80 -9.27
N HIS A 230 -23.41 5.62 -9.81
CA HIS A 230 -24.34 4.64 -9.29
C HIS A 230 -24.08 3.25 -9.88
N HIS A 231 -24.42 2.25 -9.10
CA HIS A 231 -24.59 0.88 -9.57
C HIS A 231 -26.06 0.54 -9.46
N ARG A 232 -26.57 -0.18 -10.46
CA ARG A 232 -27.90 -0.75 -10.40
C ARG A 232 -27.78 -2.19 -9.95
N HIS A 233 -28.57 -2.52 -8.94
CA HIS A 233 -28.80 -3.89 -8.52
C HIS A 233 -30.27 -4.23 -8.76
N GLU A 234 -30.54 -5.22 -9.59
CA GLU A 234 -31.86 -5.76 -9.89
C GLU A 234 -31.97 -7.18 -9.30
N PRO A 235 -32.62 -7.33 -8.13
CA PRO A 235 -32.82 -8.64 -7.51
C PRO A 235 -33.49 -9.62 -8.47
N GLY A 236 -32.91 -10.81 -8.64
CA GLY A 236 -33.41 -11.85 -9.53
C GLY A 236 -32.95 -11.74 -10.99
N ARG A 237 -32.23 -10.67 -11.37
CA ARG A 237 -31.63 -10.52 -12.71
C ARG A 237 -30.18 -10.02 -12.64
N PRO A 238 -29.25 -10.77 -12.03
CA PRO A 238 -27.90 -10.27 -11.79
C PRO A 238 -27.10 -9.99 -13.07
N GLU A 239 -27.57 -10.47 -14.23
CA GLU A 239 -27.01 -10.13 -15.54
C GLU A 239 -27.27 -8.69 -15.98
N THR A 240 -28.28 -8.03 -15.41
CA THR A 240 -28.60 -6.61 -15.69
C THR A 240 -27.95 -5.67 -14.68
N ASP A 241 -27.28 -6.20 -13.65
CA ASP A 241 -26.52 -5.42 -12.69
C ASP A 241 -25.30 -4.76 -13.34
N GLY A 242 -25.02 -3.52 -12.93
CA GLY A 242 -23.83 -2.82 -13.42
C GLY A 242 -23.80 -1.33 -13.15
N TRP A 243 -22.85 -0.66 -13.78
CA TRP A 243 -22.68 0.78 -13.62
C TRP A 243 -23.70 1.57 -14.43
N VAL A 244 -24.40 2.49 -13.80
CA VAL A 244 -25.33 3.40 -14.50
C VAL A 244 -24.51 4.46 -15.24
N LEU A 245 -24.68 4.59 -16.55
CA LEU A 245 -23.91 5.51 -17.39
C LEU A 245 -24.68 6.78 -17.82
N GLY A 246 -25.98 6.90 -17.49
CA GLY A 246 -26.79 8.05 -17.85
C GLY A 246 -28.23 8.01 -17.31
N PRO A 247 -29.03 9.08 -17.52
CA PRO A 247 -30.35 9.24 -16.90
C PRO A 247 -31.51 8.48 -17.55
N GLU A 248 -31.52 8.16 -18.86
CA GLU A 248 -32.66 7.46 -19.51
C GLU A 248 -32.31 6.70 -20.81
N PRO A 249 -33.04 5.61 -21.14
CA PRO A 249 -33.42 4.55 -20.23
C PRO A 249 -32.22 3.59 -20.14
N ASP A 250 -31.52 3.68 -19.01
CA ASP A 250 -30.78 2.54 -18.45
C ASP A 250 -29.62 2.01 -19.29
N GLU A 251 -28.75 2.91 -19.76
CA GLU A 251 -27.44 2.46 -20.20
C GLU A 251 -26.64 1.97 -18.99
N VAL A 252 -26.77 0.68 -18.68
CA VAL A 252 -26.05 -0.01 -17.61
C VAL A 252 -24.88 -0.77 -18.21
N PHE A 253 -23.67 -0.50 -17.71
CA PHE A 253 -22.47 -1.26 -18.04
C PHE A 253 -22.39 -2.52 -17.18
N THR A 254 -22.82 -3.64 -17.75
CA THR A 254 -22.96 -4.92 -17.04
C THR A 254 -21.65 -5.70 -16.93
N ALA A 255 -21.66 -6.76 -16.13
CA ALA A 255 -20.60 -7.76 -16.11
C ALA A 255 -20.33 -8.39 -17.50
N GLY A 256 -21.38 -8.59 -18.30
CA GLY A 256 -21.25 -9.08 -19.68
C GLY A 256 -20.56 -8.08 -20.60
N ASP A 257 -20.90 -6.79 -20.48
CA ASP A 257 -20.24 -5.71 -21.23
C ASP A 257 -18.76 -5.60 -20.86
N PHE A 258 -18.42 -5.81 -19.58
CA PHE A 258 -17.04 -5.83 -19.10
C PHE A 258 -16.23 -6.96 -19.76
N LEU A 259 -16.75 -8.18 -19.78
CA LEU A 259 -16.08 -9.32 -20.42
C LEU A 259 -15.94 -9.11 -21.93
N ALA A 260 -16.97 -8.56 -22.58
CA ALA A 260 -16.93 -8.24 -24.01
C ALA A 260 -15.88 -7.17 -24.35
N ALA A 261 -15.49 -6.33 -23.39
CA ALA A 261 -14.46 -5.32 -23.58
C ALA A 261 -13.06 -5.92 -23.84
N PHE A 262 -12.82 -7.16 -23.43
CA PHE A 262 -11.50 -7.80 -23.40
C PHE A 262 -11.50 -9.16 -24.13
N PRO A 263 -11.47 -9.17 -25.49
CA PRO A 263 -11.25 -10.40 -26.23
C PRO A 263 -9.89 -11.06 -25.89
N PRO A 264 -9.69 -12.36 -26.19
CA PRO A 264 -8.44 -13.05 -25.93
C PRO A 264 -7.21 -12.28 -26.44
N GLY A 265 -6.18 -12.16 -25.59
CA GLY A 265 -4.98 -11.37 -25.89
C GLY A 265 -5.07 -9.88 -25.54
N SER A 266 -6.24 -9.40 -25.11
CA SER A 266 -6.38 -8.04 -24.58
C SER A 266 -5.60 -7.86 -23.27
N ARG A 267 -5.22 -6.61 -23.00
CA ARG A 267 -4.56 -6.21 -21.75
C ARG A 267 -5.52 -5.32 -20.93
N PRO A 268 -6.28 -5.87 -19.98
CA PRO A 268 -7.14 -5.08 -19.09
C PRO A 268 -6.31 -4.13 -18.20
N PRO A 269 -6.93 -3.18 -17.50
CA PRO A 269 -6.20 -2.36 -16.52
C PRO A 269 -5.65 -3.25 -15.40
N ALA A 270 -4.51 -2.87 -14.83
CA ALA A 270 -3.97 -3.56 -13.65
C ALA A 270 -4.77 -3.22 -12.39
N LEU A 271 -5.33 -2.01 -12.33
CA LEU A 271 -6.10 -1.53 -11.20
C LEU A 271 -7.43 -0.95 -11.64
N LEU A 272 -8.51 -1.43 -11.05
CA LEU A 272 -9.83 -0.87 -11.21
C LEU A 272 -10.37 -0.41 -9.85
N VAL A 273 -10.80 0.84 -9.75
CA VAL A 273 -11.38 1.40 -8.52
C VAL A 273 -12.80 1.85 -8.83
N ALA A 274 -13.78 1.11 -8.33
CA ALA A 274 -15.20 1.39 -8.48
C ALA A 274 -15.78 1.87 -7.15
N ALA A 275 -15.95 3.18 -7.05
CA ALA A 275 -16.69 3.82 -5.97
C ALA A 275 -18.16 3.98 -6.41
N ALA A 276 -18.83 2.84 -6.54
CA ALA A 276 -20.24 2.75 -6.90
C ALA A 276 -20.95 1.78 -5.96
N CYS A 277 -22.11 2.18 -5.43
CA CYS A 277 -22.90 1.43 -4.44
C CYS A 277 -22.96 -0.06 -4.77
N ASP A 278 -22.72 -0.98 -3.83
CA ASP A 278 -22.86 -2.43 -4.07
C ASP A 278 -22.00 -3.04 -5.22
N SER A 279 -21.13 -2.28 -5.92
CA SER A 279 -20.26 -2.77 -7.00
C SER A 279 -19.24 -3.83 -6.58
N GLY A 280 -18.96 -3.92 -5.28
CA GLY A 280 -18.14 -4.96 -4.67
C GLY A 280 -18.93 -6.16 -4.15
N THR A 281 -20.27 -6.13 -4.22
CA THR A 281 -21.14 -7.24 -3.84
C THR A 281 -21.54 -8.07 -5.05
N THR A 282 -22.03 -9.27 -4.77
CA THR A 282 -22.66 -10.13 -5.77
C THR A 282 -23.88 -10.75 -5.16
N SER A 283 -24.98 -10.67 -5.88
CA SER A 283 -26.17 -11.47 -5.60
C SER A 283 -25.79 -12.95 -5.74
N MET A 284 -26.28 -13.79 -4.82
CA MET A 284 -26.13 -15.22 -4.98
C MET A 284 -27.00 -15.69 -6.15
N TRP A 285 -26.44 -16.57 -6.98
CA TRP A 285 -27.19 -17.23 -8.04
C TRP A 285 -27.81 -18.52 -7.47
N GLU A 286 -29.06 -18.80 -7.83
CA GLU A 286 -29.77 -20.05 -7.51
C GLU A 286 -28.98 -21.29 -7.98
N GLU A 287 -29.16 -22.44 -7.32
CA GLU A 287 -28.40 -23.68 -7.57
C GLU A 287 -28.52 -24.23 -9.00
N ASP A 288 -29.48 -23.74 -9.79
CA ASP A 288 -29.91 -24.36 -11.04
C ASP A 288 -29.15 -23.89 -12.30
N TRP A 289 -28.29 -22.86 -12.20
CA TRP A 289 -27.56 -22.33 -13.35
C TRP A 289 -26.31 -23.16 -13.72
N PRO A 290 -25.94 -23.35 -15.00
CA PRO A 290 -24.70 -24.06 -15.35
C PRO A 290 -23.46 -23.36 -14.77
N GLU A 291 -22.71 -24.05 -13.89
CA GLU A 291 -21.56 -23.50 -13.15
C GLU A 291 -20.54 -22.76 -14.04
N THR A 292 -20.33 -23.26 -15.26
CA THR A 292 -19.31 -22.75 -16.18
C THR A 292 -19.64 -21.39 -16.80
N ARG A 293 -20.88 -20.89 -16.67
CA ARG A 293 -21.32 -19.60 -17.24
C ARG A 293 -21.72 -18.55 -16.19
N ARG A 294 -21.69 -18.89 -14.90
CA ARG A 294 -22.06 -17.93 -13.83
C ARG A 294 -20.99 -16.85 -13.68
N VAL A 295 -21.37 -15.60 -13.90
CA VAL A 295 -20.53 -14.43 -13.57
C VAL A 295 -21.08 -13.82 -12.29
N HIS A 296 -20.28 -13.81 -11.23
CA HIS A 296 -20.68 -13.23 -9.95
C HIS A 296 -20.38 -11.72 -9.97
N GLY A 297 -21.22 -10.95 -10.66
CA GLY A 297 -21.12 -9.49 -10.75
C GLY A 297 -19.81 -8.94 -11.34
N LEU A 298 -19.57 -7.64 -11.15
CA LEU A 298 -18.45 -6.92 -11.79
C LEU A 298 -17.07 -7.35 -11.26
N ALA A 299 -16.95 -7.69 -9.98
CA ALA A 299 -15.66 -8.12 -9.41
C ALA A 299 -15.17 -9.46 -9.98
N ASP A 300 -16.08 -10.42 -10.19
CA ASP A 300 -15.77 -11.69 -10.87
C ASP A 300 -15.50 -11.47 -12.35
N ALA A 301 -16.32 -10.63 -13.03
CA ALA A 301 -16.09 -10.26 -14.43
C ALA A 301 -14.70 -9.64 -14.64
N ALA A 302 -14.31 -8.70 -13.77
CA ALA A 302 -13.00 -8.09 -13.77
C ALA A 302 -11.88 -9.12 -13.57
N SER A 303 -12.06 -10.04 -12.61
CA SER A 303 -11.08 -11.10 -12.34
C SER A 303 -10.93 -12.07 -13.53
N ARG A 304 -12.04 -12.50 -14.15
CA ARG A 304 -12.06 -13.35 -15.35
C ARG A 304 -11.46 -12.65 -16.57
N ALA A 305 -11.72 -11.36 -16.75
CA ALA A 305 -11.12 -10.53 -17.79
C ALA A 305 -9.60 -10.35 -17.60
N GLY A 306 -9.08 -10.66 -16.40
CA GLY A 306 -7.67 -10.56 -16.07
C GLY A 306 -7.27 -9.20 -15.49
N VAL A 307 -8.19 -8.43 -14.91
CA VAL A 307 -7.85 -7.28 -14.06
C VAL A 307 -7.09 -7.81 -12.84
N ASP A 308 -5.96 -7.21 -12.51
CA ASP A 308 -5.12 -7.71 -11.41
C ASP A 308 -5.76 -7.35 -10.06
N HIS A 309 -6.27 -6.13 -9.94
CA HIS A 309 -6.83 -5.61 -8.70
C HIS A 309 -8.11 -4.81 -8.96
N PHE A 310 -9.16 -5.13 -8.21
CA PHE A 310 -10.44 -4.42 -8.23
C PHE A 310 -10.77 -3.96 -6.81
N VAL A 311 -10.92 -2.65 -6.62
CA VAL A 311 -11.43 -2.05 -5.38
C VAL A 311 -12.87 -1.66 -5.63
N GLY A 312 -13.79 -2.22 -4.85
CA GLY A 312 -15.23 -1.93 -4.95
C GLY A 312 -15.82 -1.53 -3.60
N SER A 313 -17.06 -1.02 -3.59
CA SER A 313 -17.82 -0.81 -2.36
C SER A 313 -18.96 -1.82 -2.21
N MET A 314 -19.15 -2.36 -1.02
CA MET A 314 -20.19 -3.34 -0.72
C MET A 314 -21.54 -2.74 -0.37
N VAL A 315 -21.60 -1.44 -0.06
CA VAL A 315 -22.85 -0.75 0.26
C VAL A 315 -22.83 0.64 -0.36
N ALA A 316 -24.00 1.26 -0.46
CA ALA A 316 -24.11 2.64 -0.88
C ALA A 316 -23.40 3.60 0.08
N LEU A 317 -22.63 4.54 -0.48
CA LEU A 317 -21.94 5.61 0.25
C LEU A 317 -22.45 6.97 -0.26
N PRO A 318 -22.61 7.97 0.61
CA PRO A 318 -22.99 9.32 0.18
C PRO A 318 -21.90 9.95 -0.69
N GLY A 319 -22.31 10.59 -1.79
CA GLY A 319 -21.37 11.20 -2.75
C GLY A 319 -20.36 12.16 -2.11
N LYS A 320 -20.80 12.95 -1.10
CA LYS A 320 -19.97 13.90 -0.32
C LYS A 320 -18.83 13.28 0.51
N ARG A 321 -18.82 11.96 0.70
CA ARG A 321 -17.81 11.28 1.54
C ARG A 321 -16.96 10.33 0.73
N THR A 322 -17.50 9.74 -0.33
CA THR A 322 -16.82 8.73 -1.14
C THR A 322 -15.52 9.22 -1.77
N GLY A 323 -15.42 10.52 -2.15
CA GLY A 323 -14.20 11.11 -2.71
C GLY A 323 -12.99 11.03 -1.77
N ARG A 324 -13.21 11.03 -0.45
CA ARG A 324 -12.15 11.00 0.58
C ARG A 324 -11.29 9.74 0.54
N LEU A 325 -11.75 8.66 -0.09
CA LEU A 325 -10.95 7.45 -0.27
C LEU A 325 -9.75 7.69 -1.20
N PHE A 326 -9.94 8.45 -2.29
CA PHE A 326 -9.03 8.44 -3.44
C PHE A 326 -7.69 9.09 -3.12
N ALA A 327 -7.68 10.30 -2.57
CA ALA A 327 -6.43 11.02 -2.35
C ALA A 327 -5.47 10.26 -1.39
N PRO A 328 -5.90 9.76 -0.21
CA PRO A 328 -5.03 8.95 0.64
C PRO A 328 -4.62 7.61 0.01
N PHE A 329 -5.52 6.97 -0.74
CA PHE A 329 -5.22 5.72 -1.45
C PHE A 329 -4.08 5.90 -2.46
N TYR A 330 -4.23 6.87 -3.37
CA TYR A 330 -3.22 7.14 -4.39
C TYR A 330 -1.93 7.72 -3.79
N ALA A 331 -2.02 8.58 -2.77
CA ALA A 331 -0.84 9.08 -2.07
C ALA A 331 -0.03 7.95 -1.42
N ALA A 332 -0.69 6.94 -0.85
CA ALA A 332 -0.04 5.76 -0.30
C ALA A 332 0.65 4.91 -1.38
N LEU A 333 -0.01 4.68 -2.54
CA LEU A 333 0.58 3.97 -3.67
C LEU A 333 1.82 4.69 -4.22
N ILE A 334 1.74 6.01 -4.40
CA ILE A 334 2.85 6.86 -4.84
C ILE A 334 4.00 6.82 -3.82
N GLY A 335 3.67 6.77 -2.52
CA GLY A 335 4.62 6.59 -1.43
C GLY A 335 5.24 5.20 -1.34
N GLY A 336 5.00 4.34 -2.33
CA GLY A 336 5.54 2.99 -2.42
C GLY A 336 4.91 2.00 -1.45
N ARG A 337 3.64 2.18 -1.07
CA ARG A 337 2.92 1.14 -0.30
C ARG A 337 2.24 0.14 -1.24
N SER A 338 1.99 -1.06 -0.72
CA SER A 338 1.17 -2.06 -1.41
C SER A 338 -0.29 -1.59 -1.56
N LEU A 339 -1.05 -2.24 -2.44
CA LEU A 339 -2.46 -1.95 -2.68
C LEU A 339 -3.34 -2.17 -1.45
N GLY A 340 -3.12 -3.27 -0.73
CA GLY A 340 -3.85 -3.54 0.51
C GLY A 340 -3.52 -2.52 1.59
N ASP A 341 -2.25 -2.10 1.69
CA ASP A 341 -1.86 -1.01 2.60
C ASP A 341 -2.47 0.32 2.18
N ALA A 342 -2.42 0.66 0.90
CA ALA A 342 -3.00 1.89 0.40
C ALA A 342 -4.49 1.96 0.72
N LEU A 343 -5.23 0.85 0.55
CA LEU A 343 -6.64 0.79 0.94
C LEU A 343 -6.83 0.91 2.45
N ARG A 344 -5.99 0.24 3.26
CA ARG A 344 -6.01 0.38 4.73
C ARG A 344 -5.77 1.84 5.16
N HIS A 345 -4.81 2.53 4.56
CA HIS A 345 -4.53 3.96 4.79
C HIS A 345 -5.74 4.82 4.42
N ALA A 346 -6.37 4.55 3.28
CA ALA A 346 -7.57 5.26 2.84
C ALA A 346 -8.77 5.05 3.76
N ARG A 347 -8.97 3.84 4.29
CA ARG A 347 -9.99 3.56 5.30
C ARG A 347 -9.74 4.37 6.58
N ARG A 348 -8.51 4.38 7.08
CA ARG A 348 -8.14 5.13 8.29
C ARG A 348 -8.28 6.64 8.11
N ALA A 349 -8.10 7.17 6.91
CA ALA A 349 -8.27 8.58 6.60
C ALA A 349 -9.72 9.08 6.71
N PHE A 350 -10.71 8.18 6.81
CA PHE A 350 -12.08 8.57 7.16
C PHE A 350 -12.22 8.91 8.65
N ARG A 351 -11.35 8.40 9.52
CA ARG A 351 -11.37 8.67 10.96
C ARG A 351 -10.70 10.01 11.24
N ASP A 352 -11.29 10.79 12.14
CA ASP A 352 -10.64 11.98 12.67
C ASP A 352 -9.49 11.58 13.61
N ASN A 353 -9.67 10.49 14.37
CA ASN A 353 -8.60 9.79 15.06
C ASN A 353 -8.31 8.42 14.40
N PRO A 354 -7.24 8.29 13.58
CA PRO A 354 -6.92 7.06 12.85
C PRO A 354 -6.82 5.79 13.70
N ASP A 355 -6.45 5.93 14.98
CA ASP A 355 -6.22 4.83 15.90
C ASP A 355 -7.43 4.53 16.81
N ASP A 356 -8.50 5.32 16.72
CA ASP A 356 -9.75 5.07 17.45
C ASP A 356 -10.72 4.22 16.61
N PRO A 357 -10.95 2.95 16.97
CA PRO A 357 -11.89 2.11 16.24
C PRO A 357 -13.35 2.56 16.40
N ASP A 358 -13.67 3.32 17.45
CA ASP A 358 -15.02 3.83 17.76
C ASP A 358 -15.32 5.16 17.03
N ASP A 359 -14.36 5.71 16.29
CA ASP A 359 -14.54 6.91 15.47
C ASP A 359 -15.63 6.67 14.39
N PRO A 360 -16.62 7.57 14.24
CA PRO A 360 -17.70 7.46 13.25
C PRO A 360 -17.20 7.30 11.80
N GLY A 361 -16.04 7.87 11.49
CA GLY A 361 -15.31 7.70 10.24
C GLY A 361 -15.11 6.25 9.83
N THR A 362 -15.00 5.35 10.82
CA THR A 362 -14.89 3.91 10.60
C THR A 362 -16.00 3.37 9.69
N LEU A 363 -17.24 3.82 9.88
CA LEU A 363 -18.40 3.36 9.09
C LEU A 363 -18.23 3.61 7.59
N PHE A 364 -17.53 4.68 7.21
CA PHE A 364 -17.35 5.06 5.80
C PHE A 364 -16.16 4.35 5.14
N GLY A 365 -15.21 3.83 5.91
CA GLY A 365 -14.10 3.01 5.40
C GLY A 365 -14.46 1.53 5.22
N LEU A 366 -15.38 1.00 6.05
CA LEU A 366 -15.79 -0.42 6.03
C LEU A 366 -16.37 -0.93 4.70
N PRO A 367 -17.11 -0.13 3.89
CA PRO A 367 -17.73 -0.63 2.67
C PRO A 367 -16.72 -1.09 1.60
N PHE A 368 -15.50 -0.54 1.59
CA PHE A 368 -14.56 -0.82 0.53
C PHE A 368 -13.92 -2.20 0.68
N VAL A 369 -13.77 -2.93 -0.41
CA VAL A 369 -13.16 -4.27 -0.48
C VAL A 369 -12.12 -4.29 -1.60
N LEU A 370 -11.01 -5.01 -1.38
CA LEU A 370 -10.00 -5.25 -2.41
C LEU A 370 -10.09 -6.71 -2.89
N TYR A 371 -10.33 -6.87 -4.17
CA TYR A 371 -10.17 -8.12 -4.91
C TYR A 371 -8.81 -8.11 -5.60
N GLY A 372 -7.93 -9.06 -5.29
CA GLY A 372 -6.55 -9.04 -5.75
C GLY A 372 -5.55 -9.45 -4.67
N ASP A 373 -4.27 -9.42 -5.03
CA ASP A 373 -3.18 -9.58 -4.07
C ASP A 373 -2.96 -8.26 -3.30
N PRO A 374 -3.17 -8.22 -1.98
CA PRO A 374 -2.96 -7.00 -1.19
C PRO A 374 -1.48 -6.62 -1.09
N THR A 375 -0.55 -7.51 -1.44
CA THR A 375 0.90 -7.26 -1.37
C THR A 375 1.44 -6.55 -2.62
N ALA A 376 0.70 -6.60 -3.73
CA ALA A 376 1.09 -5.98 -4.98
C ALA A 376 1.22 -4.46 -4.85
N GLY A 377 2.08 -3.87 -5.68
CA GLY A 377 2.33 -2.43 -5.67
C GLY A 377 2.54 -1.87 -7.06
N VAL A 378 2.58 -0.54 -7.13
CA VAL A 378 2.81 0.20 -8.39
C VAL A 378 4.27 0.62 -8.50
N VAL A 379 4.79 1.21 -7.42
CA VAL A 379 6.18 1.64 -7.28
C VAL A 379 6.77 1.25 -5.93
N CYS A 380 8.09 1.25 -5.82
CA CYS A 380 8.79 1.19 -4.54
C CYS A 380 8.89 2.61 -3.92
N ALA A 381 9.45 2.70 -2.72
CA ALA A 381 9.60 3.98 -2.01
C ALA A 381 10.46 5.03 -2.73
N GLU A 382 11.32 4.61 -3.66
CA GLU A 382 12.13 5.49 -4.53
C GLU A 382 11.41 5.84 -5.85
N GLY A 383 10.19 5.33 -6.08
CA GLY A 383 9.43 5.61 -7.30
C GLY A 383 9.73 4.68 -8.49
N HIS A 384 10.60 3.69 -8.32
CA HIS A 384 10.84 2.68 -9.36
C HIS A 384 9.60 1.79 -9.55
N PRO A 385 9.23 1.43 -10.79
CA PRO A 385 8.16 0.46 -11.03
C PRO A 385 8.50 -0.87 -10.37
N VAL A 386 7.51 -1.50 -9.74
CA VAL A 386 7.66 -2.84 -9.17
C VAL A 386 6.88 -3.86 -9.99
N SER A 387 7.44 -5.07 -10.08
CA SER A 387 6.70 -6.25 -10.50
C SER A 387 6.36 -7.08 -9.25
N ASP A 388 5.24 -7.81 -9.28
CA ASP A 388 4.74 -8.59 -8.15
C ASP A 388 5.74 -9.63 -7.62
N GLN A 389 6.75 -10.02 -8.41
CA GLN A 389 7.69 -11.09 -8.04
C GLN A 389 8.97 -10.63 -7.33
N THR A 390 9.32 -9.34 -7.38
CA THR A 390 10.67 -8.87 -6.97
C THR A 390 10.66 -7.88 -5.82
N ALA A 391 9.52 -7.26 -5.51
CA ALA A 391 9.45 -6.29 -4.42
C ALA A 391 9.52 -6.98 -3.05
N ARG A 392 10.12 -6.27 -2.08
CA ARG A 392 10.15 -6.65 -0.67
C ARG A 392 9.59 -5.53 0.18
N PHE A 393 9.12 -5.86 1.38
CA PHE A 393 8.69 -4.85 2.34
C PHE A 393 9.84 -4.32 3.19
N CYS A 394 9.81 -3.03 3.47
CA CYS A 394 10.71 -2.38 4.41
C CYS A 394 10.35 -2.84 5.84
N GLU A 395 11.32 -3.46 6.50
CA GLU A 395 11.23 -4.02 7.85
C GLU A 395 11.80 -3.07 8.92
N ALA A 396 11.90 -1.79 8.62
CA ALA A 396 12.30 -0.81 9.61
C ALA A 396 11.19 -0.68 10.67
N PRO A 397 11.52 -0.76 11.98
CA PRO A 397 10.53 -0.58 13.02
C PRO A 397 10.02 0.86 13.02
N VAL A 398 8.69 1.04 13.07
CA VAL A 398 8.03 2.35 13.14
C VAL A 398 6.90 2.25 14.17
N GLY A 399 7.05 2.95 15.29
CA GLY A 399 6.10 2.87 16.40
C GLY A 399 5.91 1.43 16.90
N HIS A 400 4.68 0.93 16.84
CA HIS A 400 4.31 -0.44 17.24
C HIS A 400 4.40 -1.48 16.12
N GLY A 401 4.80 -1.08 14.91
CA GLY A 401 4.87 -1.96 13.75
C GLY A 401 6.12 -1.70 12.92
N PHE A 402 5.97 -1.85 11.60
CA PHE A 402 7.04 -1.72 10.63
C PHE A 402 6.64 -0.77 9.52
N CYS A 403 7.62 -0.26 8.77
CA CYS A 403 7.39 0.69 7.69
C CYS A 403 6.42 0.17 6.62
N GLY A 404 6.65 -1.05 6.12
CA GLY A 404 5.79 -1.71 5.12
C GLY A 404 5.81 -1.09 3.72
N ARG A 405 6.69 -0.10 3.44
CA ARG A 405 6.90 0.39 2.06
C ARG A 405 7.66 -0.66 1.24
N LEU A 406 7.32 -0.76 -0.04
CA LEU A 406 7.98 -1.61 -1.01
C LEU A 406 9.39 -1.10 -1.32
N VAL A 407 10.29 -2.06 -1.52
CA VAL A 407 11.71 -1.90 -1.84
C VAL A 407 11.97 -2.85 -3.01
N CYS A 408 12.50 -2.36 -4.12
CA CYS A 408 12.76 -3.16 -5.33
C CYS A 408 14.27 -3.38 -5.52
N GLU A 409 14.68 -4.25 -6.44
CA GLU A 409 16.10 -4.55 -6.69
C GLU A 409 16.94 -3.32 -7.11
N SER A 410 16.30 -2.31 -7.71
CA SER A 410 16.94 -1.04 -8.04
C SER A 410 17.11 -0.11 -6.82
N ASP A 411 16.44 -0.39 -5.71
CA ASP A 411 16.62 0.35 -4.46
C ASP A 411 17.87 -0.18 -3.74
N SER A 412 18.80 0.74 -3.48
CA SER A 412 20.02 0.49 -2.71
C SER A 412 19.80 -0.15 -1.32
N GLY A 413 18.62 -0.01 -0.72
CA GLY A 413 18.25 -0.63 0.55
C GLY A 413 17.61 -2.03 0.42
N PHE A 414 17.49 -2.57 -0.81
CA PHE A 414 16.90 -3.88 -1.08
C PHE A 414 17.54 -5.06 -0.37
N PRO A 415 18.88 -5.20 -0.33
CA PRO A 415 19.50 -6.32 0.39
C PRO A 415 19.13 -6.31 1.88
N GLY A 416 19.05 -5.12 2.48
CA GLY A 416 18.72 -4.91 3.89
C GLY A 416 17.23 -4.76 4.21
N ARG A 417 16.33 -4.85 3.22
CA ARG A 417 14.88 -4.61 3.39
C ARG A 417 14.61 -3.28 4.10
N ARG A 418 15.23 -2.22 3.60
CA ARG A 418 15.05 -0.84 4.08
C ARG A 418 14.71 0.03 2.88
N CYS A 419 13.63 0.80 2.98
CA CYS A 419 13.31 1.81 1.97
C CYS A 419 14.19 3.04 2.15
N ALA A 420 14.24 3.91 1.15
CA ALA A 420 14.87 5.25 1.17
C ALA A 420 14.84 5.96 2.53
N ALA A 421 13.64 6.09 3.11
CA ALA A 421 13.41 6.82 4.37
C ALA A 421 13.99 6.14 5.61
N HIS A 422 14.23 4.83 5.56
CA HIS A 422 14.73 4.02 6.67
C HIS A 422 16.07 3.34 6.38
N ARG A 423 16.65 3.60 5.21
CA ARG A 423 18.05 3.33 4.98
C ARG A 423 18.76 4.29 5.91
N VAL A 424 19.22 3.78 7.05
CA VAL A 424 20.19 4.50 7.86
C VAL A 424 21.29 4.81 6.87
N GLN A 425 21.50 6.09 6.55
CA GLN A 425 22.75 6.53 5.95
C GLN A 425 23.80 6.18 7.00
N ARG A 426 24.27 4.93 6.98
CA ARG A 426 25.40 4.55 7.80
C ARG A 426 26.51 5.42 7.25
N ARG A 427 27.07 6.23 8.12
CA ARG A 427 28.21 7.05 7.77
C ARG A 427 29.45 6.36 8.33
N CYS A 428 30.57 6.47 7.63
CA CYS A 428 31.83 6.19 8.30
C CYS A 428 32.01 7.21 9.44
N SER A 429 33.02 7.03 10.30
CA SER A 429 33.27 7.99 11.38
C SER A 429 33.63 9.39 10.87
N ALA A 430 34.07 9.52 9.61
CA ALA A 430 34.31 10.81 8.96
C ALA A 430 33.05 11.44 8.36
N GLY A 431 31.88 10.80 8.45
CA GLY A 431 30.62 11.35 7.94
C GLY A 431 30.29 11.02 6.48
N HIS A 432 31.15 10.29 5.75
CA HIS A 432 30.84 9.84 4.39
C HIS A 432 29.69 8.83 4.40
N PRO A 433 28.67 8.98 3.54
CA PRO A 433 27.61 7.99 3.40
C PRO A 433 28.19 6.67 2.87
N LEU A 434 27.73 5.56 3.45
CA LEU A 434 28.10 4.21 3.08
C LEU A 434 26.96 3.59 2.29
N ASP A 435 27.29 2.99 1.15
CA ASP A 435 26.30 2.26 0.37
C ASP A 435 26.07 0.86 0.91
N ASP A 436 27.11 0.24 1.48
CA ASP A 436 27.07 -1.04 2.16
C ASP A 436 28.01 -1.04 3.37
N THR A 437 27.66 -1.81 4.40
CA THR A 437 28.48 -2.13 5.57
C THR A 437 29.75 -2.91 5.26
N THR A 438 29.84 -3.58 4.11
CA THR A 438 31.07 -4.24 3.67
C THR A 438 32.14 -3.24 3.20
N GLN A 439 31.77 -1.98 2.95
CA GLN A 439 32.67 -0.92 2.50
C GLN A 439 33.34 -0.15 3.65
N VAL A 440 33.36 -0.72 4.85
CA VAL A 440 34.08 -0.15 5.99
C VAL A 440 34.99 -1.14 6.69
N VAL A 441 36.15 -0.63 7.10
CA VAL A 441 37.08 -1.31 8.00
C VAL A 441 37.11 -0.60 9.34
N ARG A 442 37.40 -1.34 10.43
CA ARG A 442 37.67 -0.73 11.72
C ARG A 442 38.99 0.02 11.69
N CYS A 443 39.07 1.10 12.45
CA CYS A 443 40.32 1.82 12.61
C CYS A 443 41.39 0.91 13.24
N SER A 444 42.58 0.85 12.64
CA SER A 444 43.73 0.05 13.07
C SER A 444 44.51 0.68 14.24
N HIS A 445 44.15 1.88 14.68
CA HIS A 445 44.78 2.54 15.81
C HIS A 445 44.36 1.90 17.14
N HIS A 446 45.34 1.68 18.01
CA HIS A 446 45.14 1.27 19.40
C HIS A 446 45.57 2.41 20.31
N GLU A 447 44.71 2.81 21.24
CA GLU A 447 45.04 3.83 22.23
C GLU A 447 46.15 3.36 23.18
N LEU A 448 46.80 4.31 23.87
CA LEU A 448 47.74 4.02 24.95
C LEU A 448 47.01 3.22 26.06
N GLY A 449 47.18 1.90 26.05
CA GLY A 449 46.40 0.96 26.86
C GLY A 449 45.83 -0.24 26.08
N GLY A 450 45.97 -0.26 24.74
CA GLY A 450 45.61 -1.39 23.89
C GLY A 450 44.15 -1.39 23.41
N THR A 451 43.32 -0.47 23.89
CA THR A 451 41.92 -0.35 23.47
C THR A 451 41.85 0.00 21.98
N PRO A 452 41.22 -0.83 21.13
CA PRO A 452 41.09 -0.55 19.72
C PRO A 452 40.10 0.60 19.48
N CYS A 453 40.44 1.49 18.54
CA CYS A 453 39.54 2.57 18.15
C CYS A 453 38.24 2.01 17.53
N GLY A 454 37.08 2.43 18.06
CA GLY A 454 35.76 1.98 17.58
C GLY A 454 35.30 2.60 16.25
N ASN A 455 36.10 3.51 15.67
CA ASN A 455 35.73 4.24 14.47
C ASN A 455 35.77 3.37 13.21
N LEU A 456 34.86 3.67 12.27
CA LEU A 456 34.76 3.02 10.96
C LEU A 456 35.36 3.91 9.87
N VAL A 457 36.09 3.29 8.95
CA VAL A 457 36.80 3.94 7.84
C VAL A 457 36.27 3.36 6.53
N CYS A 458 35.92 4.21 5.57
CA CYS A 458 35.49 3.78 4.23
C CYS A 458 36.51 4.17 3.16
N GLU A 459 36.34 3.70 1.93
CA GLU A 459 37.23 3.99 0.79
C GLU A 459 37.38 5.48 0.46
N ARG A 460 36.41 6.31 0.86
CA ARG A 460 36.46 7.77 0.70
C ARG A 460 37.25 8.48 1.80
N CYS A 461 37.56 7.80 2.90
CA CYS A 461 38.40 8.38 3.95
C CYS A 461 39.85 8.48 3.47
N SER A 462 40.50 9.62 3.71
CA SER A 462 41.94 9.82 3.43
C SER A 462 42.85 8.77 4.09
N GLY A 463 42.41 8.17 5.20
CA GLY A 463 43.10 7.09 5.91
C GLY A 463 42.75 5.67 5.47
N TRP A 464 41.96 5.46 4.42
CA TRP A 464 41.49 4.13 3.99
C TRP A 464 42.60 3.10 3.80
N SER A 465 43.65 3.45 3.05
CA SER A 465 44.77 2.56 2.73
C SER A 465 45.56 2.08 3.95
N ARG A 466 45.38 2.75 5.10
CA ARG A 466 46.02 2.42 6.38
C ARG A 466 45.01 1.98 7.45
N ALA A 467 43.73 1.90 7.09
CA ALA A 467 42.61 1.73 8.01
C ALA A 467 42.65 2.74 9.18
N LEU A 468 42.92 4.02 8.92
CA LEU A 468 42.92 5.06 9.95
C LEU A 468 41.71 5.98 9.80
N CYS A 469 40.98 6.23 10.89
CA CYS A 469 39.82 7.14 10.88
C CYS A 469 40.26 8.61 10.90
N HIS A 470 39.28 9.53 10.78
CA HIS A 470 39.55 10.97 10.79
C HIS A 470 40.26 11.46 12.06
N GLU A 471 40.14 10.79 13.21
CA GLU A 471 40.87 11.19 14.43
C GLU A 471 42.36 10.80 14.39
N HIS A 472 42.71 9.77 13.61
CA HIS A 472 44.05 9.20 13.52
C HIS A 472 44.73 9.43 12.16
N CYS A 473 44.03 10.04 11.20
CA CYS A 473 44.53 10.40 9.90
C CYS A 473 43.98 11.77 9.49
N SER A 474 44.85 12.68 9.07
CA SER A 474 44.46 13.95 8.51
C SER A 474 43.82 13.77 7.15
N HIS A 475 43.16 14.83 6.69
CA HIS A 475 42.59 14.90 5.36
C HIS A 475 43.63 14.73 4.25
N GLU A 476 44.89 15.12 4.48
CA GLU A 476 46.01 14.89 3.55
C GLU A 476 46.66 13.51 3.70
N GLY A 477 46.09 12.59 4.49
CA GLY A 477 46.57 11.22 4.63
C GLY A 477 47.73 11.05 5.62
N ARG A 478 48.01 12.04 6.47
CA ARG A 478 49.08 11.98 7.48
C ARG A 478 48.55 11.42 8.80
N PRO A 479 49.27 10.50 9.47
CA PRO A 479 48.86 10.04 10.79
C PRO A 479 48.80 11.20 11.79
N ILE A 480 47.78 11.21 12.63
CA ILE A 480 47.62 12.20 13.72
C ILE A 480 48.01 11.52 15.03
N LEU A 481 48.92 12.13 15.78
CA LEU A 481 49.21 11.70 17.15
C LEU A 481 48.02 12.07 18.04
N ALA A 482 47.63 11.18 18.95
CA ALA A 482 46.47 11.37 19.81
C ALA A 482 46.45 12.78 20.46
N GLY A 483 45.33 13.50 20.29
CA GLY A 483 45.13 14.84 20.84
C GLY A 483 45.82 15.99 20.10
N THR A 484 46.55 15.73 19.01
CA THR A 484 47.29 16.78 18.27
C THR A 484 46.58 17.27 17.01
N GLY A 485 45.56 16.56 16.53
CA GLY A 485 44.79 16.96 15.35
C GLY A 485 43.81 18.10 15.62
N ARG A 486 43.45 18.86 14.57
CA ARG A 486 42.37 19.85 14.60
C ARG A 486 41.30 19.50 13.59
N LEU A 487 40.03 19.65 13.96
CA LEU A 487 38.93 19.51 13.01
C LEU A 487 38.82 20.78 12.14
N CYS A 488 38.65 20.61 10.83
CA CYS A 488 38.38 21.70 9.90
C CYS A 488 37.07 22.41 10.28
N ARG A 489 37.11 23.74 10.35
CA ARG A 489 35.93 24.57 10.70
C ARG A 489 34.92 24.74 9.57
N ASP A 490 35.32 24.47 8.33
CA ASP A 490 34.50 24.63 7.11
C ASP A 490 33.67 25.93 7.07
N PRO A 491 34.30 27.12 7.08
CA PRO A 491 33.59 28.39 7.20
C PRO A 491 32.63 28.67 6.02
N GLN A 492 32.84 28.01 4.88
CA GLN A 492 32.04 28.19 3.66
C GLN A 492 31.07 27.02 3.42
N ARG A 493 30.94 26.07 4.36
CA ARG A 493 30.09 24.87 4.23
C ARG A 493 30.35 24.09 2.93
N ARG A 494 31.62 23.92 2.55
CA ARG A 494 32.02 23.15 1.37
C ARG A 494 31.91 21.64 1.58
N HIS A 495 31.99 21.19 2.82
CA HIS A 495 31.91 19.79 3.21
C HIS A 495 31.17 19.65 4.57
N PRO A 496 29.91 20.11 4.65
CA PRO A 496 29.19 20.31 5.92
C PRO A 496 28.89 19.02 6.68
N GLU A 497 29.01 17.87 6.02
CA GLU A 497 28.73 16.57 6.59
C GLU A 497 29.99 15.67 6.70
N GLU A 498 31.17 16.20 6.32
CA GLU A 498 32.43 15.47 6.36
C GLU A 498 33.35 16.04 7.44
N LYS A 499 33.79 15.17 8.36
CA LYS A 499 34.80 15.50 9.35
C LYS A 499 36.18 15.36 8.74
N ARG A 500 36.86 16.49 8.55
CA ARG A 500 38.24 16.55 8.06
C ARG A 500 39.17 16.99 9.18
N SER A 501 40.09 16.13 9.59
CA SER A 501 41.12 16.49 10.56
C SER A 501 42.37 17.01 9.86
N ILE A 502 43.11 17.86 10.56
CA ILE A 502 44.30 18.55 10.06
C ILE A 502 45.44 18.21 11.02
N ALA A 503 46.53 17.66 10.50
CA ALA A 503 47.68 17.27 11.30
C ALA A 503 48.62 18.48 11.56
N PRO A 504 49.38 18.46 12.67
CA PRO A 504 50.48 19.40 12.86
C PRO A 504 51.44 19.40 11.65
N GLY A 505 51.79 20.60 11.16
CA GLY A 505 52.67 20.78 10.00
C GLY A 505 51.97 20.84 8.64
N GLU A 506 50.64 20.74 8.60
CA GLU A 506 49.83 21.07 7.42
C GLU A 506 49.57 22.58 7.32
N SER A 507 49.46 23.10 6.11
CA SER A 507 49.44 24.55 5.82
C SER A 507 48.28 25.30 6.50
N GLY A 508 47.15 24.63 6.74
CA GLY A 508 45.98 25.20 7.41
C GLY A 508 45.80 24.81 8.88
N TYR A 509 46.80 24.13 9.48
CA TYR A 509 46.71 23.63 10.86
C TYR A 509 46.46 24.74 11.88
N LEU A 510 47.21 25.85 11.80
CA LEU A 510 47.06 26.97 12.76
C LEU A 510 45.70 27.65 12.64
N GLN A 511 45.12 27.68 11.45
CA GLN A 511 43.82 28.29 11.15
C GLN A 511 42.65 27.33 11.38
N GLY A 512 42.92 26.03 11.58
CA GLY A 512 41.89 25.00 11.65
C GLY A 512 41.12 24.85 10.34
N LEU A 513 41.81 24.98 9.20
CA LEU A 513 41.26 24.82 7.86
C LEU A 513 41.98 23.68 7.13
N CYS A 514 41.22 22.81 6.46
CA CYS A 514 41.82 21.88 5.50
C CYS A 514 42.37 22.69 4.30
N ARG A 515 43.23 22.07 3.49
CA ARG A 515 43.83 22.72 2.32
C ARG A 515 42.81 23.39 1.39
N GLU A 516 41.72 22.70 1.07
CA GLU A 516 40.66 23.23 0.19
C GLU A 516 39.95 24.46 0.78
N CYS A 517 39.66 24.45 2.08
CA CYS A 517 39.07 25.59 2.77
C CYS A 517 40.06 26.75 2.91
N LEU A 518 41.35 26.46 3.11
CA LEU A 518 42.40 27.46 3.15
C LEU A 518 42.55 28.15 1.78
N GLU A 519 42.65 27.39 0.71
CA GLU A 519 42.73 27.91 -0.67
C GLU A 519 41.51 28.76 -1.03
N ALA A 520 40.31 28.33 -0.63
CA ALA A 520 39.09 29.09 -0.85
C ALA A 520 39.05 30.39 -0.03
N ALA A 521 39.55 30.37 1.21
CA ALA A 521 39.65 31.56 2.04
C ALA A 521 40.67 32.57 1.47
N SER A 522 41.82 32.10 0.97
CA SER A 522 42.82 32.94 0.30
C SER A 522 42.28 33.57 -0.98
N THR A 523 41.48 32.82 -1.75
CA THR A 523 40.86 33.33 -2.98
C THR A 523 39.79 34.38 -2.68
N ALA A 524 38.98 34.18 -1.63
CA ALA A 524 37.97 35.15 -1.20
C ALA A 524 38.57 36.44 -0.64
N ALA A 525 39.80 36.39 -0.10
CA ALA A 525 40.51 37.55 0.43
C ALA A 525 41.25 38.37 -0.63
N ALA A 526 41.31 37.92 -1.89
CA ALA A 526 41.91 38.68 -2.97
C ALA A 526 41.12 39.99 -3.16
N PRO A 527 41.75 41.17 -3.01
CA PRO A 527 41.04 42.44 -3.15
C PRO A 527 40.44 42.50 -4.56
N LEU A 528 39.14 42.82 -4.65
CA LEU A 528 38.48 43.17 -5.90
C LEU A 528 39.30 44.29 -6.54
N SER A 529 40.21 43.92 -7.45
CA SER A 529 40.98 44.89 -8.22
C SER A 529 39.96 45.74 -8.94
N LYS A 530 39.88 47.02 -8.57
CA LYS A 530 38.99 48.00 -9.19
C LYS A 530 39.06 47.81 -10.70
N LYS A 531 37.95 47.38 -11.32
CA LYS A 531 37.84 47.40 -12.78
C LYS A 531 38.12 48.84 -13.24
N PRO A 532 38.97 49.04 -14.26
CA PRO A 532 39.18 50.36 -14.84
C PRO A 532 37.88 50.94 -15.41
#